data_AF-A0A1W9W3P1-F1
#
_entry.id   AF-A0A1W9W3P1-F1
#
_cell.length_a   1.000
_cell.length_b   1.000
_cell.length_c   1.000
_cell.angle_alpha   90.00
_cell.angle_beta   90.00
_cell.angle_gamma   90.00
#
_symmetry.space_group_name_H-M   'P 1'
#
loop_
_entity.id
_entity.type
_entity.pdbx_description
1 polymer ?
#
loop_
_entity_poly.entity_id
_entity_poly.type
_entity_poly.pdbx_seq_one_letter_code
_entity_poly.pdbx_strand_id
1 'polypeptide(L)'
;MFLHLMELFDLSVQIPPSDKNQAPSHILIPSRLSYDKPHDMPVVDEDVPTIELHYRFKDKFIPPDLMGRLIARTYRFSISKHWQESVALKLKRHQTLMTFDRDDSSLRLVAWGPQPKNFFELLRNTIETILGTFQGLKVQRTMHCYCHHITHEEPCQEMYPWKKLQNHRVKRRFQIECPDSLENVDILTILTGHPLDDKSMLKQLADELHALETGQNQILGGQSQILAGQQLQAERLQQQTELMIRGFTRQWNLLMKQIQVECPNTFILMPNSNLTGFENLSGFMSNLNPKNWFSHTYNLHLLCQHPACPHQIDGDAGYEIRQPKAWWQKVSPWLQHGITFLRYVTPLAGVVNFSAENMENLTSSLELMEQICEYLPPTDEHDMPHANRHAQELDSAALRTFHALLEQIDPQRRWANLHKTVTNVSNFCTTPSP
;
A
#
# COMPACT_ATOMS: atom_id res chain seq x y z
N MET A 1 12.92 -3.40 6.68
CA MET A 1 11.53 -3.87 6.74
C MET A 1 10.83 -3.45 8.03
N PHE A 2 11.30 -3.86 9.21
CA PHE A 2 10.64 -3.53 10.50
C PHE A 2 10.50 -2.04 10.79
N LEU A 3 11.54 -1.24 10.56
CA LEU A 3 11.50 0.22 10.74
C LEU A 3 10.44 0.91 9.87
N HIS A 4 10.27 0.43 8.64
CA HIS A 4 9.28 0.98 7.72
C HIS A 4 7.85 0.66 8.16
N LEU A 5 7.63 -0.52 8.75
CA LEU A 5 6.35 -0.85 9.37
C LEU A 5 6.08 0.05 10.58
N MET A 6 7.08 0.31 11.42
CA MET A 6 6.93 1.22 12.56
C MET A 6 6.55 2.64 12.12
N GLU A 7 7.13 3.15 11.03
CA GLU A 7 6.74 4.43 10.44
C GLU A 7 5.33 4.41 9.86
N LEU A 8 4.95 3.34 9.17
CA LEU A 8 3.60 3.17 8.59
C LEU A 8 2.50 3.22 9.67
N PHE A 9 2.79 2.73 10.87
CA PHE A 9 1.88 2.74 12.02
C PHE A 9 2.07 3.95 12.95
N ASP A 10 2.82 4.98 12.53
CA ASP A 10 3.12 6.19 13.31
C ASP A 10 3.80 5.90 14.67
N LEU A 11 4.49 4.77 14.81
CA LEU A 11 5.19 4.35 16.04
C LEU A 11 6.62 4.90 16.13
N SER A 12 7.18 5.32 14.99
CA SER A 12 8.51 5.89 14.92
C SER A 12 8.63 6.90 13.79
N VAL A 13 9.60 7.81 13.89
CA VAL A 13 9.97 8.73 12.81
C VAL A 13 11.49 8.81 12.68
N GLN A 14 12.00 8.70 11.46
CA GLN A 14 13.41 8.95 11.16
C GLN A 14 13.75 10.44 11.35
N ILE A 15 14.80 10.70 12.10
CA ILE A 15 15.31 12.06 12.30
C ILE A 15 16.17 12.42 11.08
N PRO A 16 15.84 13.49 10.34
CA PRO A 16 16.64 13.90 9.19
C PRO A 16 18.06 14.25 9.66
N PRO A 17 19.09 13.78 8.96
CA PRO A 17 20.47 14.05 9.32
C PRO A 17 20.79 15.54 9.13
N SER A 18 21.72 16.06 9.91
CA SER A 18 22.19 17.45 9.79
C SER A 18 22.80 17.75 8.42
N ASP A 19 23.31 16.73 7.73
CA ASP A 19 23.83 16.78 6.37
C ASP A 19 22.89 16.01 5.43
N LYS A 20 22.40 16.67 4.36
CA LYS A 20 21.47 16.10 3.38
C LYS A 20 22.04 14.93 2.59
N ASN A 21 23.37 14.77 2.56
CA ASN A 21 24.04 13.69 1.85
C ASN A 21 24.25 12.43 2.71
N GLN A 22 23.84 12.46 3.98
CA GLN A 22 23.96 11.32 4.88
C GLN A 22 22.63 10.59 5.01
N ALA A 23 22.67 9.29 5.26
CA ALA A 23 21.49 8.54 5.64
C ALA A 23 21.06 8.89 7.08
N PRO A 24 19.76 8.92 7.39
CA PRO A 24 19.28 9.13 8.75
C PRO A 24 19.82 8.04 9.69
N SER A 25 20.51 8.47 10.75
CA SER A 25 21.17 7.57 11.71
C SER A 25 20.40 7.43 13.03
N HIS A 26 19.38 8.26 13.25
CA HIS A 26 18.61 8.30 14.49
C HIS A 26 17.12 8.17 14.21
N ILE A 27 16.43 7.44 15.09
CA ILE A 27 14.98 7.23 15.03
C ILE A 27 14.40 7.71 16.35
N LEU A 28 13.33 8.49 16.25
CA LEU A 28 12.52 8.86 17.38
C LEU A 28 11.40 7.84 17.55
N ILE A 29 11.24 7.31 18.76
CA ILE A 29 10.10 6.49 19.17
C ILE A 29 9.33 7.30 20.22
N PRO A 30 8.22 7.96 19.84
CA PRO A 30 7.52 8.91 20.73
C PRO A 30 7.06 8.30 22.06
N SER A 31 6.65 7.03 22.06
CA SER A 31 6.22 6.31 23.26
C SER A 31 7.35 6.04 24.28
N ARG A 32 8.61 6.30 23.90
CA ARG A 32 9.79 6.19 24.77
C ARG A 32 10.30 7.54 25.29
N LEU A 33 9.58 8.62 25.03
CA LEU A 33 9.93 9.94 25.53
C LEU A 33 9.80 10.03 27.05
N SER A 34 10.53 10.99 27.64
CA SER A 34 10.38 11.29 29.05
C SER A 34 8.97 11.81 29.35
N TYR A 35 8.52 11.60 30.59
CA TYR A 35 7.35 12.27 31.16
C TYR A 35 7.68 13.69 31.61
N ASP A 36 8.97 13.99 31.86
CA ASP A 36 9.39 15.28 32.38
C ASP A 36 9.26 16.36 31.32
N LYS A 37 8.56 17.44 31.68
CA LYS A 37 8.43 18.63 30.83
C LYS A 37 9.81 19.30 30.64
N PRO A 38 10.23 19.58 29.40
CA PRO A 38 11.45 20.34 29.14
C PRO A 38 11.38 21.74 29.78
N HIS A 39 12.51 22.21 30.32
CA HIS A 39 12.55 23.49 31.05
C HIS A 39 12.33 24.71 30.13
N ASP A 40 12.84 24.64 28.91
CA ASP A 40 12.73 25.70 27.91
C ASP A 40 11.57 25.41 26.95
N MET A 41 10.33 25.47 27.43
CA MET A 41 9.15 25.33 26.58
C MET A 41 8.69 26.69 26.04
N PRO A 42 8.34 26.80 24.75
CA PRO A 42 7.77 28.03 24.24
C PRO A 42 6.49 28.39 25.00
N VAL A 43 6.43 29.63 25.47
CA VAL A 43 5.28 30.22 26.14
C VAL A 43 4.44 30.93 25.08
N VAL A 44 3.12 30.85 25.23
CA VAL A 44 2.18 31.60 24.38
C VAL A 44 2.43 33.08 24.65
N ASP A 45 2.69 33.83 23.59
CA ASP A 45 2.88 35.28 23.67
C ASP A 45 1.49 35.94 23.63
N GLU A 46 1.15 36.70 24.68
CA GLU A 46 -0.18 37.30 24.86
C GLU A 46 -0.44 38.43 23.86
N ASP A 47 0.62 39.04 23.33
CA ASP A 47 0.53 40.18 22.41
C ASP A 47 0.33 39.75 20.95
N VAL A 48 0.29 38.44 20.67
CA VAL A 48 0.10 37.92 19.31
C VAL A 48 -1.23 37.18 19.14
N PRO A 49 -1.81 37.27 17.93
CA PRO A 49 -3.00 36.50 17.57
C PRO A 49 -2.84 35.02 17.93
N THR A 50 -3.81 34.49 18.66
CA THR A 50 -3.78 33.14 19.22
C THR A 50 -5.12 32.46 18.97
N ILE A 51 -5.08 31.17 18.61
CA ILE A 51 -6.24 30.30 18.46
C ILE A 51 -6.06 29.10 19.37
N GLU A 52 -7.11 28.78 20.11
CA GLU A 52 -7.12 27.66 21.04
C GLU A 52 -8.35 26.75 20.84
N LEU A 53 -8.10 25.44 20.78
CA LEU A 53 -9.13 24.42 20.66
C LEU A 53 -8.86 23.26 21.61
N HIS A 54 -9.92 22.83 22.30
CA HIS A 54 -9.91 21.73 23.24
C HIS A 54 -10.70 20.55 22.69
N TYR A 55 -10.12 19.37 22.79
CA TYR A 55 -10.76 18.09 22.50
C TYR A 55 -10.93 17.36 23.82
N ARG A 56 -12.17 17.29 24.33
CA ARG A 56 -12.49 16.52 25.53
C ARG A 56 -13.02 15.14 25.14
N PHE A 57 -12.38 14.09 25.61
CA PHE A 57 -12.78 12.71 25.34
C PHE A 57 -13.89 12.29 26.31
N LYS A 58 -15.06 11.90 25.78
CA LYS A 58 -16.16 11.43 26.62
C LYS A 58 -15.82 10.06 27.22
N ASP A 59 -16.45 9.76 28.35
CA ASP A 59 -16.28 8.48 29.06
C ASP A 59 -14.85 8.21 29.55
N LYS A 60 -14.00 9.26 29.62
CA LYS A 60 -12.57 9.21 29.97
C LYS A 60 -11.77 8.20 29.13
N PHE A 61 -12.26 7.86 27.94
CA PHE A 61 -11.54 6.98 27.02
C PHE A 61 -10.43 7.77 26.33
N ILE A 62 -9.18 7.47 26.68
CA ILE A 62 -7.99 8.07 26.07
C ILE A 62 -7.52 7.14 24.95
N PRO A 63 -7.51 7.58 23.68
CA PRO A 63 -7.02 6.75 22.60
C PRO A 63 -5.55 6.34 22.84
N PRO A 64 -5.21 5.06 22.70
CA PRO A 64 -3.85 4.59 22.94
C PRO A 64 -2.87 5.27 21.98
N ASP A 65 -1.76 5.74 22.54
CA ASP A 65 -0.65 6.38 21.82
C ASP A 65 -1.06 7.60 20.97
N LEU A 66 -2.14 8.30 21.33
CA LEU A 66 -2.60 9.51 20.61
C LEU A 66 -1.46 10.52 20.42
N MET A 67 -0.75 10.84 21.51
CA MET A 67 0.37 11.78 21.47
C MET A 67 1.54 11.25 20.65
N GLY A 68 1.84 9.95 20.72
CA GLY A 68 2.91 9.37 19.94
C GLY A 68 2.66 9.50 18.43
N ARG A 69 1.45 9.18 18.00
CA ARG A 69 1.03 9.37 16.59
C ARG A 69 1.05 10.83 16.16
N LEU A 70 0.61 11.75 17.03
CA LEU A 70 0.66 13.19 16.76
C LEU A 70 2.10 13.66 16.57
N ILE A 71 3.02 13.24 17.45
CA ILE A 71 4.45 13.57 17.37
C ILE A 71 5.04 13.03 16.07
N ALA A 72 4.80 11.76 15.73
CA ALA A 72 5.32 11.15 14.51
C ALA A 72 4.84 11.89 13.25
N ARG A 73 3.53 12.13 13.12
CA ARG A 73 2.95 12.80 11.93
C ARG A 73 3.32 14.27 11.79
N THR A 74 3.57 14.96 12.91
CA THR A 74 3.90 16.39 12.91
C THR A 74 5.39 16.66 13.06
N TYR A 75 6.22 15.62 13.07
CA TYR A 75 7.65 15.72 13.35
C TYR A 75 8.41 16.68 12.43
N ARG A 76 7.99 16.82 11.17
CA ARG A 76 8.56 17.80 10.21
C ARG A 76 8.47 19.25 10.66
N PHE A 77 7.59 19.58 11.61
CA PHE A 77 7.46 20.90 12.23
C PHE A 77 8.06 20.97 13.63
N SER A 78 8.59 19.86 14.15
CA SER A 78 9.16 19.77 15.49
C SER A 78 10.36 20.68 15.63
N ILE A 79 10.42 21.40 16.75
CA ILE A 79 11.62 22.12 17.18
C ILE A 79 12.45 21.31 18.19
N SER A 80 12.33 19.98 18.13
CA SER A 80 12.96 19.02 19.05
C SER A 80 12.60 19.22 20.52
N LYS A 81 11.44 19.85 20.78
CA LYS A 81 10.85 20.03 22.11
C LYS A 81 9.57 19.20 22.20
N HIS A 82 9.72 17.95 22.58
CA HIS A 82 8.62 16.99 22.74
C HIS A 82 8.87 16.12 23.97
N TRP A 83 7.79 15.81 24.68
CA TRP A 83 7.75 14.82 25.74
C TRP A 83 6.44 14.04 25.60
N GLN A 84 6.22 13.05 26.45
CA GLN A 84 5.14 12.08 26.23
C GLN A 84 3.73 12.71 26.15
N GLU A 85 3.54 13.89 26.73
CA GLU A 85 2.23 14.55 26.83
C GLU A 85 2.13 15.80 25.97
N SER A 86 3.20 16.24 25.31
CA SER A 86 3.13 17.48 24.54
C SER A 86 4.26 17.64 23.53
N VAL A 87 3.98 18.44 22.52
CA VAL A 87 4.91 18.77 21.46
C VAL A 87 4.80 20.24 21.05
N ALA A 88 5.96 20.89 20.96
CA ALA A 88 6.08 22.21 20.38
C ALA A 88 6.48 22.10 18.90
N LEU A 89 5.75 22.85 18.06
CA LEU A 89 5.91 22.86 16.62
C LEU A 89 6.09 24.29 16.12
N LYS A 90 6.82 24.46 15.02
CA LYS A 90 7.05 25.76 14.38
C LYS A 90 6.96 25.65 12.86
N LEU A 91 6.25 26.60 12.26
CA LEU A 91 6.17 26.78 10.81
C LEU A 91 6.35 28.26 10.47
N LYS A 92 7.53 28.61 9.95
CA LYS A 92 7.94 30.01 9.68
C LYS A 92 7.82 30.88 10.94
N ARG A 93 6.88 31.83 10.97
CA ARG A 93 6.59 32.77 12.07
C ARG A 93 5.46 32.29 13.00
N HIS A 94 4.93 31.09 12.78
CA HIS A 94 3.86 30.52 13.59
C HIS A 94 4.41 29.44 14.50
N GLN A 95 3.92 29.40 15.73
CA GLN A 95 4.24 28.39 16.71
C GLN A 95 2.97 27.70 17.18
N THR A 96 3.12 26.47 17.64
CA THR A 96 2.02 25.70 18.19
C THR A 96 2.49 24.82 19.32
N LEU A 97 1.63 24.67 20.32
CA LEU A 97 1.77 23.74 21.40
C LEU A 97 0.55 22.82 21.40
N MET A 98 0.81 21.51 21.29
CA MET A 98 -0.21 20.49 21.54
C MET A 98 0.10 19.84 22.88
N THR A 99 -0.84 19.88 23.80
CA THR A 99 -0.66 19.34 25.15
C THR A 99 -1.83 18.45 25.52
N PHE A 100 -1.53 17.27 26.03
CA PHE A 100 -2.48 16.30 26.49
C PHE A 100 -2.53 16.32 28.02
N ASP A 101 -3.70 16.57 28.56
CA ASP A 101 -3.99 16.52 29.99
C ASP A 101 -4.65 15.17 30.31
N ARG A 102 -3.95 14.35 31.10
CA ARG A 102 -4.46 13.03 31.53
C ARG A 102 -5.63 13.15 32.49
N ASP A 103 -5.63 14.17 33.36
CA ASP A 103 -6.61 14.32 34.43
C ASP A 103 -7.96 14.77 33.87
N ASP A 104 -7.96 15.76 32.96
CA ASP A 104 -9.17 16.20 32.24
C ASP A 104 -9.49 15.30 31.03
N SER A 105 -8.62 14.34 30.69
CA SER A 105 -8.74 13.54 29.48
C SER A 105 -9.02 14.44 28.27
N SER A 106 -8.14 15.41 28.07
CA SER A 106 -8.32 16.43 27.05
C SER A 106 -7.01 16.72 26.29
N LEU A 107 -7.16 16.99 25.00
CA LEU A 107 -6.07 17.47 24.15
C LEU A 107 -6.32 18.95 23.87
N ARG A 108 -5.34 19.78 24.18
CA ARG A 108 -5.32 21.22 23.92
C ARG A 108 -4.41 21.50 22.74
N LEU A 109 -4.94 22.20 21.74
CA LEU A 109 -4.20 22.71 20.59
C LEU A 109 -4.18 24.25 20.66
N VAL A 110 -3.01 24.84 20.83
CA VAL A 110 -2.81 26.30 20.84
C VAL A 110 -1.87 26.70 19.74
N ALA A 111 -2.30 27.57 18.83
CA ALA A 111 -1.47 28.12 17.76
C ALA A 111 -1.41 29.63 17.84
N TRP A 112 -0.22 30.21 17.71
CA TRP A 112 -0.03 31.65 17.78
C TRP A 112 0.97 32.15 16.73
N GLY A 113 0.86 33.44 16.38
CA GLY A 113 1.72 34.10 15.41
C GLY A 113 0.96 35.19 14.64
N PRO A 114 1.54 35.69 13.54
CA PRO A 114 0.90 36.78 12.79
C PRO A 114 -0.38 36.35 12.05
N GLN A 115 -0.53 35.06 11.71
CA GLN A 115 -1.73 34.48 11.09
C GLN A 115 -1.90 33.00 11.53
N PRO A 116 -2.27 32.74 12.79
CA PRO A 116 -2.23 31.40 13.40
C PRO A 116 -3.16 30.39 12.73
N LYS A 117 -4.24 30.85 12.09
CA LYS A 117 -5.28 30.04 11.46
C LYS A 117 -4.74 28.97 10.52
N ASN A 118 -3.80 29.28 9.63
CA ASN A 118 -3.37 28.31 8.62
C ASN A 118 -2.65 27.12 9.25
N PHE A 119 -1.76 27.40 10.21
CA PHE A 119 -1.04 26.35 10.90
C PHE A 119 -1.95 25.58 11.86
N PHE A 120 -2.86 26.29 12.52
CA PHE A 120 -3.92 25.70 13.34
C PHE A 120 -4.79 24.71 12.55
N GLU A 121 -5.30 25.10 11.38
CA GLU A 121 -6.15 24.26 10.52
C GLU A 121 -5.42 22.99 10.05
N LEU A 122 -4.14 23.12 9.68
CA LEU A 122 -3.30 21.99 9.30
C LEU A 122 -3.17 20.97 10.43
N LEU A 123 -2.90 21.44 11.65
CA LEU A 123 -2.73 20.58 12.82
C LEU A 123 -4.07 20.03 13.31
N ARG A 124 -5.14 20.82 13.29
CA ARG A 124 -6.51 20.36 13.58
C ARG A 124 -6.89 19.21 12.65
N ASN A 125 -6.71 19.36 11.35
CA ASN A 125 -7.02 18.30 10.39
C ASN A 125 -6.18 17.03 10.63
N THR A 126 -4.93 17.18 11.06
CA THR A 126 -4.07 16.06 11.46
C THR A 126 -4.64 15.33 12.68
N ILE A 127 -5.06 16.06 13.72
CA ILE A 127 -5.72 15.51 14.91
C ILE A 127 -7.00 14.78 14.50
N GLU A 128 -7.89 15.43 13.75
CA GLU A 128 -9.16 14.83 13.31
C GLU A 128 -8.96 13.53 12.52
N THR A 129 -7.94 13.49 11.66
CA THR A 129 -7.59 12.30 10.88
C THR A 129 -7.17 11.15 11.80
N ILE A 130 -6.36 11.41 12.83
CA ILE A 130 -5.96 10.40 13.81
C ILE A 130 -7.18 9.95 14.62
N LEU A 131 -7.98 10.89 15.12
CA LEU A 131 -9.17 10.59 15.92
C LEU A 131 -10.20 9.76 15.13
N GLY A 132 -10.34 10.00 13.81
CA GLY A 132 -11.21 9.24 12.93
C GLY A 132 -10.85 7.76 12.76
N THR A 133 -9.62 7.36 13.13
CA THR A 133 -9.22 5.94 13.12
C THR A 133 -9.81 5.13 14.28
N PHE A 134 -10.32 5.79 15.33
CA PHE A 134 -10.88 5.14 16.51
C PHE A 134 -12.40 5.02 16.39
N GLN A 135 -12.89 3.81 16.10
CA GLN A 135 -14.32 3.55 16.00
C GLN A 135 -15.02 3.76 17.35
N GLY A 136 -16.16 4.45 17.32
CA GLY A 136 -16.96 4.72 18.53
C GLY A 136 -16.44 5.85 19.42
N LEU A 137 -15.32 6.49 19.07
CA LEU A 137 -14.74 7.58 19.86
C LEU A 137 -15.65 8.82 19.85
N LYS A 138 -16.04 9.27 21.04
CA LYS A 138 -16.87 10.47 21.22
C LYS A 138 -16.02 11.62 21.75
N VAL A 139 -15.80 12.63 20.90
CA VAL A 139 -14.97 13.80 21.23
C VAL A 139 -15.82 15.07 21.18
N GLN A 140 -15.74 15.87 22.23
CA GLN A 140 -16.30 17.22 22.28
C GLN A 140 -15.22 18.24 21.93
N ARG A 141 -15.55 19.18 21.03
CA ARG A 141 -14.63 20.22 20.55
C ARG A 141 -15.12 21.58 21.02
N THR A 142 -14.31 22.28 21.79
CA THR A 142 -14.68 23.55 22.43
C THR A 142 -13.57 24.59 22.30
N MET A 143 -13.95 25.86 22.13
CA MET A 143 -13.04 26.99 22.06
C MET A 143 -13.36 28.00 23.16
N HIS A 144 -12.32 28.61 23.73
CA HIS A 144 -12.47 29.63 24.77
C HIS A 144 -13.10 30.90 24.22
N CYS A 145 -13.89 31.55 25.08
CA CYS A 145 -14.39 32.89 24.85
C CYS A 145 -13.24 33.91 24.95
N TYR A 146 -13.30 34.96 24.11
CA TYR A 146 -12.29 36.02 24.07
C TYR A 146 -12.82 37.38 24.58
N CYS A 147 -14.00 37.43 25.24
CA CYS A 147 -14.58 38.71 25.70
C CYS A 147 -13.66 39.45 26.68
N HIS A 148 -13.11 38.76 27.67
CA HIS A 148 -12.33 39.37 28.75
C HIS A 148 -10.90 39.74 28.35
N HIS A 149 -10.42 39.34 27.18
CA HIS A 149 -9.04 39.61 26.73
C HIS A 149 -8.77 41.11 26.48
N ILE A 150 -9.82 41.93 26.38
CA ILE A 150 -9.74 43.37 26.14
C ILE A 150 -10.13 44.17 27.40
N THR A 151 -10.98 43.62 28.27
CA THR A 151 -11.72 44.39 29.29
C THR A 151 -11.42 44.00 30.73
N HIS A 152 -10.79 42.84 31.01
CA HIS A 152 -10.59 42.33 32.37
C HIS A 152 -9.20 41.72 32.61
N GLU A 153 -8.76 41.70 33.87
CA GLU A 153 -7.48 41.10 34.29
C GLU A 153 -7.49 39.56 34.26
N GLU A 154 -8.67 38.92 34.27
CA GLU A 154 -8.81 37.45 34.24
C GLU A 154 -9.51 36.96 32.96
N PRO A 155 -9.03 35.86 32.34
CA PRO A 155 -9.61 35.32 31.12
C PRO A 155 -11.00 34.71 31.39
N CYS A 156 -11.91 34.88 30.43
CA CYS A 156 -13.25 34.30 30.50
C CYS A 156 -13.16 32.76 30.46
N GLN A 157 -13.88 32.11 31.38
CA GLN A 157 -13.88 30.64 31.50
C GLN A 157 -14.87 29.97 30.54
N GLU A 158 -15.68 30.76 29.81
CA GLU A 158 -16.71 30.22 28.95
C GLU A 158 -16.16 29.52 27.71
N MET A 159 -16.81 28.40 27.36
CA MET A 159 -16.39 27.49 26.31
C MET A 159 -17.50 27.25 25.29
N TYR A 160 -17.26 27.61 24.04
CA TYR A 160 -18.24 27.40 22.97
C TYR A 160 -17.98 26.09 22.22
N PRO A 161 -19.02 25.27 21.98
CA PRO A 161 -18.90 24.14 21.07
C PRO A 161 -18.51 24.62 19.67
N TRP A 162 -17.41 24.10 19.13
CA TRP A 162 -16.88 24.52 17.82
C TRP A 162 -17.92 24.38 16.70
N LYS A 163 -18.72 23.30 16.73
CA LYS A 163 -19.83 23.08 15.78
C LYS A 163 -20.89 24.18 15.84
N LYS A 164 -21.14 24.79 17.02
CA LYS A 164 -22.06 25.92 17.17
C LYS A 164 -21.50 27.15 16.45
N LEU A 165 -20.23 27.48 16.69
CA LEU A 165 -19.55 28.61 16.04
C LEU A 165 -19.53 28.45 14.51
N GLN A 166 -19.24 27.26 14.00
CA GLN A 166 -19.30 26.97 12.57
C GLN A 166 -20.70 27.16 11.98
N ASN A 167 -21.73 26.64 12.64
CA ASN A 167 -23.11 26.78 12.18
C ASN A 167 -23.55 28.24 12.12
N HIS A 168 -23.11 29.07 13.08
CA HIS A 168 -23.33 30.50 13.06
C HIS A 168 -22.63 31.16 11.85
N ARG A 169 -21.36 30.82 11.59
CA ARG A 169 -20.62 31.29 10.40
C ARG A 169 -21.35 30.95 9.09
N VAL A 170 -21.81 29.70 8.92
CA VAL A 170 -22.56 29.26 7.72
C VAL A 170 -23.86 30.03 7.57
N LYS A 171 -24.56 30.31 8.68
CA LYS A 171 -25.79 31.10 8.71
C LYS A 171 -25.54 32.61 8.63
N ARG A 172 -24.30 33.06 8.38
CA ARG A 172 -23.88 34.47 8.33
C ARG A 172 -24.25 35.26 9.60
N ARG A 173 -24.24 34.59 10.74
CA ARG A 173 -24.34 35.21 12.07
C ARG A 173 -22.94 35.24 12.64
N PHE A 174 -22.35 36.42 12.76
CA PHE A 174 -20.95 36.58 13.17
C PHE A 174 -20.80 36.96 14.63
N GLN A 175 -21.89 37.12 15.38
CA GLN A 175 -21.87 37.45 16.80
C GLN A 175 -22.54 36.34 17.63
N ILE A 176 -22.05 36.17 18.85
CA ILE A 176 -22.61 35.30 19.88
C ILE A 176 -22.49 36.01 21.24
N GLU A 177 -23.57 35.97 22.02
CA GLU A 177 -23.57 36.52 23.38
C GLU A 177 -22.84 35.58 24.35
N CYS A 178 -21.97 36.15 25.18
CA CYS A 178 -21.29 35.44 26.25
C CYS A 178 -22.20 35.31 27.47
N PRO A 179 -22.47 34.09 27.99
CA PRO A 179 -23.29 33.92 29.19
C PRO A 179 -22.69 34.57 30.45
N ASP A 180 -21.36 34.66 30.51
CA ASP A 180 -20.60 35.16 31.67
C ASP A 180 -20.51 36.70 31.66
N SER A 181 -20.05 37.28 30.54
CA SER A 181 -19.89 38.74 30.43
C SER A 181 -21.13 39.48 29.89
N LEU A 182 -22.10 38.76 29.32
CA LEU A 182 -23.26 39.29 28.59
C LEU A 182 -22.89 40.17 27.37
N GLU A 183 -21.64 40.11 26.93
CA GLU A 183 -21.16 40.87 25.76
C GLU A 183 -21.33 40.07 24.46
N ASN A 184 -21.54 40.79 23.36
CA ASN A 184 -21.53 40.19 22.03
C ASN A 184 -20.08 40.00 21.56
N VAL A 185 -19.68 38.73 21.45
CA VAL A 185 -18.35 38.33 21.00
C VAL A 185 -18.40 37.99 19.52
N ASP A 186 -17.40 38.44 18.79
CA ASP A 186 -17.26 38.12 17.38
C ASP A 186 -16.74 36.69 17.17
N ILE A 187 -17.49 35.92 16.38
CA ILE A 187 -17.24 34.51 16.09
C ILE A 187 -16.01 34.34 15.20
N LEU A 188 -15.71 35.29 14.31
CA LEU A 188 -14.51 35.22 13.48
C LEU A 188 -13.26 35.43 14.34
N THR A 189 -13.31 36.29 15.33
CA THR A 189 -12.24 36.47 16.33
C THR A 189 -11.95 35.16 17.04
N ILE A 190 -12.99 34.47 17.54
CA ILE A 190 -12.82 33.16 18.19
C ILE A 190 -12.23 32.12 17.22
N LEU A 191 -12.72 32.06 15.97
CA LEU A 191 -12.29 31.05 14.99
C LEU A 191 -10.93 31.33 14.34
N THR A 192 -10.45 32.58 14.37
CA THR A 192 -9.25 33.00 13.62
C THR A 192 -8.16 33.62 14.50
N GLY A 193 -8.46 33.94 15.75
CA GLY A 193 -7.52 34.53 16.71
C GLY A 193 -7.23 36.01 16.49
N HIS A 194 -7.96 36.66 15.58
CA HIS A 194 -7.76 38.07 15.22
C HIS A 194 -8.97 38.92 15.61
N PRO A 195 -8.80 39.98 16.41
CA PRO A 195 -9.86 40.96 16.63
C PRO A 195 -10.22 41.65 15.30
N LEU A 196 -11.51 41.81 15.05
CA LEU A 196 -12.00 42.50 13.86
C LEU A 196 -11.87 44.03 14.02
N ASP A 197 -10.90 44.64 13.35
CA ASP A 197 -10.92 46.04 12.92
C ASP A 197 -11.12 46.16 11.38
N ASP A 198 -11.56 47.31 10.85
CA ASP A 198 -11.83 47.48 9.41
C ASP A 198 -10.60 47.24 8.51
N LYS A 199 -9.38 47.42 9.04
CA LYS A 199 -8.13 47.10 8.32
C LYS A 199 -7.81 45.60 8.36
N SER A 200 -8.25 44.90 9.40
CA SER A 200 -8.08 43.48 9.63
C SER A 200 -8.98 42.65 8.72
N MET A 201 -10.15 43.16 8.29
CA MET A 201 -11.04 42.44 7.38
C MET A 201 -10.45 42.32 5.97
N LEU A 202 -9.86 43.41 5.44
CA LEU A 202 -9.13 43.40 4.17
C LEU A 202 -7.85 42.56 4.26
N LYS A 203 -7.15 42.63 5.39
CA LYS A 203 -5.99 41.80 5.66
C LYS A 203 -6.37 40.32 5.74
N GLN A 204 -7.47 39.98 6.44
CA GLN A 204 -8.02 38.63 6.55
C GLN A 204 -8.45 38.06 5.20
N LEU A 205 -9.03 38.86 4.30
CA LEU A 205 -9.38 38.42 2.95
C LEU A 205 -8.13 38.14 2.11
N ALA A 206 -7.13 39.02 2.15
CA ALA A 206 -5.84 38.81 1.49
C ALA A 206 -5.11 37.58 2.06
N ASP A 207 -5.21 37.39 3.37
CA ASP A 207 -4.63 36.29 4.14
C ASP A 207 -5.34 34.95 3.87
N GLU A 208 -6.67 34.95 3.68
CA GLU A 208 -7.43 33.78 3.24
C GLU A 208 -7.10 33.39 1.79
N LEU A 209 -6.93 34.37 0.90
CA LEU A 209 -6.46 34.13 -0.47
C LEU A 209 -5.04 33.55 -0.48
N HIS A 210 -4.13 34.10 0.32
CA HIS A 210 -2.76 33.60 0.43
C HIS A 210 -2.71 32.22 1.12
N ALA A 211 -3.61 31.95 2.07
CA ALA A 211 -3.78 30.65 2.71
C ALA A 211 -4.27 29.59 1.72
N LEU A 212 -5.24 29.93 0.86
CA LEU A 212 -5.76 29.06 -0.18
C LEU A 212 -4.67 28.72 -1.21
N GLU A 213 -3.87 29.70 -1.62
CA GLU A 213 -2.76 29.50 -2.55
C GLU A 213 -1.64 28.64 -1.93
N THR A 214 -1.31 28.89 -0.66
CA THR A 214 -0.33 28.07 0.07
C THR A 214 -0.84 26.65 0.29
N GLY A 215 -2.13 26.50 0.60
CA GLY A 215 -2.79 25.20 0.76
C GLY A 215 -2.82 24.40 -0.53
N GLN A 216 -3.15 25.04 -1.67
CA GLN A 216 -3.07 24.40 -2.99
C GLN A 216 -1.65 23.96 -3.32
N ASN A 217 -0.65 24.81 -3.10
CA ASN A 217 0.75 24.47 -3.33
C ASN A 217 1.24 23.33 -2.43
N GLN A 218 0.76 23.26 -1.18
CA GLN A 218 1.04 22.14 -0.28
C GLN A 218 0.32 20.85 -0.67
N ILE A 219 -0.91 20.93 -1.19
CA ILE A 219 -1.64 19.76 -1.71
C ILE A 219 -0.96 19.24 -2.97
N LEU A 220 -0.58 20.12 -3.90
CA LEU A 220 0.16 19.76 -5.11
C LEU A 220 1.54 19.16 -4.77
N GLY A 221 2.25 19.76 -3.80
CA GLY A 221 3.51 19.24 -3.29
C GLY A 221 3.37 17.91 -2.55
N GLY A 222 2.30 17.73 -1.76
CA GLY A 222 1.99 16.47 -1.09
C GLY A 222 1.58 15.36 -2.05
N GLN A 223 0.76 15.69 -3.06
CA GLN A 223 0.37 14.76 -4.12
C GLN A 223 1.57 14.32 -4.94
N SER A 224 2.47 15.24 -5.33
CA SER A 224 3.67 14.88 -6.08
C SER A 224 4.62 14.00 -5.26
N GLN A 225 4.75 14.24 -3.95
CA GLN A 225 5.51 13.37 -3.06
C GLN A 225 4.87 11.99 -2.86
N ILE A 226 3.54 11.91 -2.76
CA ILE A 226 2.82 10.64 -2.68
C ILE A 226 2.98 9.85 -3.98
N LEU A 227 2.81 10.49 -5.14
CA LEU A 227 3.01 9.88 -6.46
C LEU A 227 4.45 9.39 -6.65
N ALA A 228 5.44 10.21 -6.29
CA ALA A 228 6.85 9.80 -6.35
C ALA A 228 7.16 8.65 -5.38
N GLY A 229 6.59 8.68 -4.17
CA GLY A 229 6.70 7.60 -3.19
C GLY A 229 6.07 6.30 -3.68
N GLN A 230 4.89 6.37 -4.30
CA GLN A 230 4.20 5.22 -4.92
C GLN A 230 4.98 4.66 -6.11
N GLN A 231 5.54 5.51 -6.97
CA GLN A 231 6.39 5.08 -8.08
C GLN A 231 7.65 4.36 -7.58
N LEU A 232 8.34 4.93 -6.59
CA LEU A 232 9.53 4.31 -5.99
C LEU A 232 9.19 2.96 -5.30
N GLN A 233 8.01 2.86 -4.67
CA GLN A 233 7.52 1.61 -4.10
C GLN A 233 7.23 0.56 -5.18
N ALA A 234 6.59 0.96 -6.29
CA ALA A 234 6.30 0.08 -7.42
C ALA A 234 7.59 -0.42 -8.09
N GLU A 235 8.57 0.46 -8.33
CA GLU A 235 9.88 0.09 -8.89
C GLU A 235 10.63 -0.89 -7.97
N ARG A 236 10.63 -0.65 -6.65
CA ARG A 236 11.26 -1.54 -5.68
C ARG A 236 10.57 -2.91 -5.65
N LEU A 237 9.25 -2.94 -5.70
CA LEU A 237 8.48 -4.17 -5.73
C LEU A 237 8.77 -4.97 -7.01
N GLN A 238 8.84 -4.28 -8.16
CA GLN A 238 9.22 -4.90 -9.44
C GLN A 238 10.62 -5.52 -9.39
N GLN A 239 11.61 -4.81 -8.83
CA GLN A 239 12.99 -5.34 -8.68
C GLN A 239 13.03 -6.58 -7.77
N GLN A 240 12.26 -6.57 -6.68
CA GLN A 240 12.19 -7.72 -5.77
C GLN A 240 11.55 -8.93 -6.45
N THR A 241 10.44 -8.72 -7.17
CA THR A 241 9.77 -9.77 -7.94
C THR A 241 10.68 -10.37 -9.00
N GLU A 242 11.45 -9.53 -9.72
CA GLU A 242 12.42 -9.99 -10.70
C GLU A 242 13.50 -10.88 -10.06
N LEU A 243 14.04 -10.50 -8.89
CA LEU A 243 15.01 -11.33 -8.17
C LEU A 243 14.43 -12.68 -7.74
N MET A 244 13.17 -12.71 -7.30
CA MET A 244 12.47 -13.95 -6.93
C MET A 244 12.29 -14.86 -8.14
N ILE A 245 11.79 -14.33 -9.26
CA ILE A 245 11.62 -15.08 -10.51
C ILE A 245 12.97 -15.61 -11.00
N ARG A 246 14.02 -14.77 -11.03
CA ARG A 246 15.38 -15.20 -11.40
C ARG A 246 15.90 -16.33 -10.49
N GLY A 247 15.69 -16.22 -9.19
CA GLY A 247 16.07 -17.23 -8.21
C GLY A 247 15.37 -18.57 -8.44
N PHE A 248 14.06 -18.52 -8.67
CA PHE A 248 13.25 -19.69 -8.97
C PHE A 248 13.60 -20.32 -10.31
N THR A 249 13.67 -19.55 -11.40
CA THR A 249 14.06 -20.03 -12.72
C THR A 249 15.44 -20.68 -12.67
N ARG A 250 16.38 -20.17 -11.87
CA ARG A 250 17.67 -20.82 -11.65
C ARG A 250 17.53 -22.18 -10.97
N GLN A 251 16.74 -22.29 -9.91
CA GLN A 251 16.49 -23.57 -9.22
C GLN A 251 15.79 -24.57 -10.15
N TRP A 252 14.76 -24.10 -10.86
CA TRP A 252 14.06 -24.85 -11.89
C TRP A 252 15.04 -25.40 -12.93
N ASN A 253 15.90 -24.56 -13.50
CA ASN A 253 16.88 -24.98 -14.50
C ASN A 253 17.92 -25.97 -13.96
N LEU A 254 18.30 -25.87 -12.69
CA LEU A 254 19.17 -26.86 -12.04
C LEU A 254 18.48 -28.23 -11.97
N LEU A 255 17.19 -28.26 -11.60
CA LEU A 255 16.40 -29.49 -11.65
C LEU A 255 16.32 -30.02 -13.07
N MET A 256 15.97 -29.19 -14.05
CA MET A 256 15.90 -29.57 -15.48
C MET A 256 17.22 -30.16 -15.99
N LYS A 257 18.36 -29.63 -15.54
CA LYS A 257 19.70 -30.15 -15.90
C LYS A 257 19.97 -31.52 -15.28
N GLN A 258 19.51 -31.78 -14.06
CA GLN A 258 19.68 -33.07 -13.39
C GLN A 258 18.90 -34.19 -14.11
N ILE A 259 17.73 -33.88 -14.64
CA ILE A 259 16.89 -34.80 -15.42
C ILE A 259 17.14 -34.73 -16.94
N GLN A 260 18.24 -34.10 -17.38
CA GLN A 260 18.70 -34.03 -18.78
C GLN A 260 17.62 -33.57 -19.79
N VAL A 261 16.84 -32.56 -19.39
CA VAL A 261 15.71 -32.07 -20.17
C VAL A 261 16.17 -31.16 -21.31
N GLU A 262 15.65 -31.42 -22.50
CA GLU A 262 15.83 -30.57 -23.68
C GLU A 262 14.72 -29.50 -23.76
N CYS A 263 15.03 -28.39 -24.41
CA CYS A 263 14.03 -27.35 -24.69
C CYS A 263 13.17 -27.79 -25.88
N PRO A 264 11.84 -27.58 -25.90
CA PRO A 264 10.99 -26.95 -24.88
C PRO A 264 10.50 -27.92 -23.81
N ASN A 265 10.31 -27.43 -22.58
CA ASN A 265 9.96 -28.28 -21.43
C ASN A 265 8.83 -27.74 -20.54
N THR A 266 8.33 -26.54 -20.80
CA THR A 266 7.20 -25.95 -20.07
C THR A 266 6.11 -25.58 -21.06
N PHE A 267 4.88 -25.93 -20.73
CA PHE A 267 3.71 -25.63 -21.54
C PHE A 267 2.51 -25.35 -20.64
N ILE A 268 1.52 -24.68 -21.22
CA ILE A 268 0.21 -24.45 -20.64
C ILE A 268 -0.86 -25.08 -21.55
N LEU A 269 -2.01 -25.40 -20.98
CA LEU A 269 -3.15 -25.97 -21.70
C LEU A 269 -4.31 -25.00 -21.65
N MET A 270 -4.90 -24.75 -22.81
CA MET A 270 -6.09 -23.94 -22.94
C MET A 270 -7.19 -24.76 -23.65
N PRO A 271 -8.47 -24.54 -23.33
CA PRO A 271 -9.58 -25.08 -24.10
C PRO A 271 -9.53 -24.55 -25.52
N ASN A 272 -9.81 -25.40 -26.51
CA ASN A 272 -9.96 -24.91 -27.87
C ASN A 272 -11.33 -24.21 -28.00
N SER A 273 -11.34 -22.88 -27.92
CA SER A 273 -12.57 -22.05 -27.96
C SER A 273 -13.35 -22.22 -29.27
N ASN A 274 -12.65 -22.43 -30.39
CA ASN A 274 -13.25 -22.62 -31.72
C ASN A 274 -14.06 -23.92 -31.85
N LEU A 275 -13.74 -24.94 -31.04
CA LEU A 275 -14.41 -26.25 -31.07
C LEU A 275 -15.41 -26.46 -29.93
N THR A 276 -15.23 -25.73 -28.83
CA THR A 276 -15.98 -25.97 -27.59
C THR A 276 -17.15 -25.00 -27.39
N GLY A 277 -17.20 -23.90 -28.15
CA GLY A 277 -18.29 -22.92 -28.10
C GLY A 277 -18.32 -22.08 -26.81
N PHE A 278 -17.26 -22.12 -26.02
CA PHE A 278 -17.11 -21.33 -24.80
C PHE A 278 -16.14 -20.16 -25.04
N GLU A 279 -16.54 -18.96 -24.66
CA GLU A 279 -15.72 -17.74 -24.78
C GLU A 279 -14.68 -17.62 -23.66
N ASN A 280 -14.84 -18.32 -22.54
CA ASN A 280 -13.92 -18.28 -21.40
C ASN A 280 -13.78 -19.62 -20.65
N LEU A 281 -12.70 -19.74 -19.88
CA LEU A 281 -12.33 -20.98 -19.20
C LEU A 281 -13.27 -21.33 -18.03
N SER A 282 -13.84 -20.34 -17.35
CA SER A 282 -14.83 -20.54 -16.28
C SER A 282 -16.15 -21.13 -16.79
N GLY A 283 -16.61 -20.68 -17.96
CA GLY A 283 -17.76 -21.28 -18.66
C GLY A 283 -17.48 -22.69 -19.18
N PHE A 284 -16.25 -22.96 -19.61
CA PHE A 284 -15.81 -24.29 -20.01
C PHE A 284 -15.78 -25.26 -18.81
N MET A 285 -15.11 -24.91 -17.71
CA MET A 285 -14.97 -25.78 -16.54
C MET A 285 -16.30 -26.09 -15.83
N SER A 286 -17.22 -25.12 -15.75
CA SER A 286 -18.51 -25.30 -15.10
C SER A 286 -19.48 -26.25 -15.83
N ASN A 287 -19.28 -26.47 -17.13
CA ASN A 287 -20.16 -27.30 -17.97
C ASN A 287 -19.57 -28.66 -18.35
N LEU A 288 -18.33 -28.94 -17.94
CA LEU A 288 -17.66 -30.19 -18.28
C LEU A 288 -17.92 -31.27 -17.24
N ASN A 289 -18.42 -32.41 -17.73
CA ASN A 289 -18.38 -33.63 -16.95
C ASN A 289 -16.92 -34.09 -16.83
N PRO A 290 -16.38 -34.28 -15.62
CA PRO A 290 -14.99 -34.66 -15.44
C PRO A 290 -14.58 -35.98 -16.12
N LYS A 291 -15.53 -36.87 -16.39
CA LYS A 291 -15.27 -38.10 -17.14
C LYS A 291 -14.83 -37.84 -18.59
N ASN A 292 -15.11 -36.64 -19.12
CA ASN A 292 -14.81 -36.26 -20.48
C ASN A 292 -13.52 -35.43 -20.61
N TRP A 293 -12.78 -35.11 -19.54
CA TRP A 293 -11.52 -34.35 -19.65
C TRP A 293 -10.58 -34.90 -20.73
N PHE A 294 -10.48 -36.23 -20.83
CA PHE A 294 -9.56 -36.89 -21.77
C PHE A 294 -10.10 -37.05 -23.20
N SER A 295 -11.35 -36.68 -23.48
CA SER A 295 -11.96 -36.77 -24.81
C SER A 295 -12.02 -35.43 -25.55
N HIS A 296 -11.71 -34.33 -24.86
CA HIS A 296 -11.69 -32.98 -25.39
C HIS A 296 -10.41 -32.66 -26.18
N THR A 297 -10.53 -31.65 -27.01
CA THR A 297 -9.42 -31.03 -27.72
C THR A 297 -8.95 -29.80 -26.96
N TYR A 298 -7.63 -29.68 -26.80
CA TYR A 298 -6.97 -28.56 -26.12
C TYR A 298 -6.00 -27.88 -27.06
N ASN A 299 -5.71 -26.60 -26.81
CA ASN A 299 -4.57 -25.90 -27.38
C ASN A 299 -3.41 -25.96 -26.37
N LEU A 300 -2.32 -26.57 -26.79
CA LEU A 300 -1.07 -26.63 -26.05
C LEU A 300 -0.20 -25.46 -26.47
N HIS A 301 0.09 -24.56 -25.54
CA HIS A 301 0.99 -23.43 -25.78
C HIS A 301 2.32 -23.68 -25.07
N LEU A 302 3.42 -23.54 -25.81
CA LEU A 302 4.74 -23.60 -25.21
C LEU A 302 5.04 -22.30 -24.48
N LEU A 303 5.67 -22.40 -23.31
CA LEU A 303 5.93 -21.25 -22.46
C LEU A 303 7.38 -20.77 -22.61
N CYS A 304 7.55 -19.48 -22.89
CA CYS A 304 8.83 -18.81 -22.76
C CYS A 304 9.20 -18.70 -21.28
N GLN A 305 10.44 -19.01 -20.92
CA GLN A 305 10.96 -18.99 -19.54
C GLN A 305 11.84 -17.76 -19.28
N HIS A 306 11.58 -16.66 -19.97
CA HIS A 306 12.42 -15.46 -19.89
C HIS A 306 12.59 -14.99 -18.43
N PRO A 307 13.81 -14.61 -17.98
CA PRO A 307 14.08 -14.27 -16.58
C PRO A 307 13.29 -13.09 -16.02
N ALA A 308 12.86 -12.17 -16.89
CA ALA A 308 11.98 -11.08 -16.48
C ALA A 308 10.59 -11.60 -16.07
N CYS A 309 10.07 -12.60 -16.80
CA CYS A 309 8.90 -13.38 -16.43
C CYS A 309 8.61 -14.45 -17.49
N PRO A 310 8.17 -15.66 -17.10
CA PRO A 310 7.62 -16.62 -18.04
C PRO A 310 6.32 -16.12 -18.69
N HIS A 311 6.18 -16.29 -20.00
CA HIS A 311 5.03 -15.80 -20.76
C HIS A 311 4.69 -16.72 -21.93
N GLN A 312 3.44 -16.65 -22.37
CA GLN A 312 3.03 -17.23 -23.65
C GLN A 312 3.72 -16.49 -24.80
N ILE A 313 4.03 -17.19 -25.88
CA ILE A 313 4.68 -16.59 -27.04
C ILE A 313 3.67 -15.75 -27.81
N ASP A 314 3.98 -14.47 -28.03
CA ASP A 314 3.09 -13.53 -28.71
C ASP A 314 2.74 -14.03 -30.12
N GLY A 315 1.43 -14.05 -30.42
CA GLY A 315 0.92 -14.51 -31.71
C GLY A 315 0.92 -16.02 -31.94
N ASP A 316 1.32 -16.83 -30.94
CA ASP A 316 1.20 -18.29 -31.02
C ASP A 316 -0.23 -18.76 -30.74
N ALA A 317 -0.87 -19.33 -31.76
CA ALA A 317 -2.20 -19.93 -31.64
C ALA A 317 -2.21 -21.24 -30.84
N GLY A 318 -1.03 -21.79 -30.54
CA GLY A 318 -0.88 -23.07 -29.84
C GLY A 318 -1.12 -24.27 -30.75
N TYR A 319 -0.72 -25.44 -30.27
CA TYR A 319 -0.91 -26.70 -30.99
C TYR A 319 -2.22 -27.36 -30.55
N GLU A 320 -3.10 -27.62 -31.50
CA GLU A 320 -4.30 -28.39 -31.24
C GLU A 320 -3.94 -29.86 -30.93
N ILE A 321 -4.28 -30.32 -29.72
CA ILE A 321 -4.01 -31.67 -29.26
C ILE A 321 -5.28 -32.37 -28.79
N ARG A 322 -5.38 -33.65 -29.14
CA ARG A 322 -6.39 -34.58 -28.61
C ARG A 322 -5.74 -35.92 -28.34
N GLN A 323 -5.59 -36.25 -27.06
CA GLN A 323 -4.82 -37.41 -26.62
C GLN A 323 -5.66 -38.36 -25.78
N PRO A 324 -5.50 -39.69 -25.94
CA PRO A 324 -6.24 -40.67 -25.15
C PRO A 324 -5.83 -40.63 -23.67
N LYS A 325 -6.70 -41.09 -22.76
CA LYS A 325 -6.44 -41.14 -21.31
C LYS A 325 -5.08 -41.77 -20.95
N ALA A 326 -4.65 -42.80 -21.68
CA ALA A 326 -3.37 -43.46 -21.47
C ALA A 326 -2.15 -42.54 -21.71
N TRP A 327 -2.27 -41.53 -22.58
CA TRP A 327 -1.22 -40.53 -22.78
C TRP A 327 -1.15 -39.57 -21.58
N TRP A 328 -2.30 -39.10 -21.10
CA TRP A 328 -2.38 -38.23 -19.92
C TRP A 328 -1.80 -38.89 -18.66
N GLN A 329 -2.04 -40.19 -18.47
CA GLN A 329 -1.42 -40.96 -17.39
C GLN A 329 0.11 -41.03 -17.50
N LYS A 330 0.65 -41.08 -18.72
CA LYS A 330 2.11 -41.10 -18.92
C LYS A 330 2.75 -39.73 -18.69
N VAL A 331 2.03 -38.65 -19.02
CA VAL A 331 2.53 -37.27 -18.90
C VAL A 331 2.24 -36.65 -17.54
N SER A 332 1.37 -37.23 -16.71
CA SER A 332 0.97 -36.64 -15.42
C SER A 332 2.11 -36.28 -14.47
N PRO A 333 3.21 -37.06 -14.33
CA PRO A 333 4.33 -36.65 -13.47
C PRO A 333 4.95 -35.32 -13.93
N TRP A 334 5.03 -35.12 -15.25
CA TRP A 334 5.51 -33.88 -15.83
C TRP A 334 4.48 -32.74 -15.73
N LEU A 335 3.19 -33.06 -15.84
CA LEU A 335 2.11 -32.09 -15.67
C LEU A 335 2.10 -31.51 -14.24
N GLN A 336 2.36 -32.34 -13.22
CA GLN A 336 2.51 -31.92 -11.82
C GLN A 336 3.72 -31.01 -11.61
N HIS A 337 4.82 -31.24 -12.32
CA HIS A 337 5.94 -30.31 -12.38
C HIS A 337 5.52 -28.96 -12.98
N GLY A 338 4.79 -28.97 -14.10
CA GLY A 338 4.22 -27.77 -14.70
C GLY A 338 3.30 -26.98 -13.74
N ILE A 339 2.43 -27.67 -13.01
CA ILE A 339 1.57 -27.06 -11.96
C ILE A 339 2.42 -26.39 -10.88
N THR A 340 3.47 -27.07 -10.41
CA THR A 340 4.40 -26.51 -9.41
C THR A 340 5.09 -25.25 -9.92
N PHE A 341 5.50 -25.24 -11.19
CA PHE A 341 6.04 -24.06 -11.85
C PHE A 341 5.03 -22.91 -11.87
N LEU A 342 3.83 -23.16 -12.38
CA LEU A 342 2.77 -22.17 -12.52
C LEU A 342 2.33 -21.59 -11.17
N ARG A 343 2.17 -22.40 -10.12
CA ARG A 343 1.85 -21.93 -8.76
C ARG A 343 2.85 -20.91 -8.22
N TYR A 344 4.12 -21.02 -8.62
CA TYR A 344 5.15 -20.07 -8.20
C TYR A 344 5.09 -18.77 -9.02
N VAL A 345 4.90 -18.87 -10.33
CA VAL A 345 5.04 -17.71 -11.23
C VAL A 345 3.74 -16.90 -11.38
N THR A 346 2.57 -17.55 -11.30
CA THR A 346 1.26 -16.89 -11.46
C THR A 346 1.03 -15.76 -10.44
N PRO A 347 1.27 -15.93 -9.12
CA PRO A 347 1.10 -14.84 -8.16
C PRO A 347 2.07 -13.67 -8.37
N LEU A 348 3.23 -13.92 -8.98
CA LEU A 348 4.28 -12.92 -9.19
C LEU A 348 4.08 -12.12 -10.48
N ALA A 349 3.42 -12.71 -11.48
CA ALA A 349 3.22 -12.06 -12.76
C ALA A 349 2.26 -10.85 -12.68
N GLY A 350 1.35 -10.79 -11.68
CA GLY A 350 0.50 -9.62 -11.40
C GLY A 350 1.23 -8.40 -10.82
N VAL A 351 2.51 -8.55 -10.47
CA VAL A 351 3.36 -7.51 -9.87
C VAL A 351 4.32 -6.88 -10.90
N VAL A 352 4.43 -7.50 -12.08
CA VAL A 352 5.23 -7.03 -13.22
C VAL A 352 4.27 -6.42 -14.25
N ASN A 353 4.72 -5.52 -15.13
CA ASN A 353 3.91 -4.93 -16.21
C ASN A 353 3.48 -5.99 -17.26
N PHE A 354 2.55 -6.86 -16.90
CA PHE A 354 1.97 -7.89 -17.75
C PHE A 354 0.75 -7.38 -18.51
N SER A 355 0.47 -8.01 -19.65
CA SER A 355 -0.87 -7.93 -20.24
C SER A 355 -1.84 -8.71 -19.33
N ALA A 356 -3.03 -8.14 -19.12
CA ALA A 356 -4.10 -8.81 -18.38
C ALA A 356 -4.44 -10.19 -18.98
N GLU A 357 -4.32 -10.31 -20.30
CA GLU A 357 -4.55 -11.53 -21.07
C GLU A 357 -3.57 -12.66 -20.69
N ASN A 358 -2.26 -12.38 -20.62
CA ASN A 358 -1.28 -13.41 -20.26
C ASN A 358 -1.47 -13.91 -18.82
N MET A 359 -1.87 -13.02 -17.90
CA MET A 359 -2.18 -13.38 -16.52
C MET A 359 -3.40 -14.29 -16.40
N GLU A 360 -4.45 -13.96 -17.13
CA GLU A 360 -5.67 -14.75 -17.18
C GLU A 360 -5.39 -16.13 -17.77
N ASN A 361 -4.60 -16.21 -18.85
CA ASN A 361 -4.22 -17.48 -19.48
C ASN A 361 -3.41 -18.39 -18.54
N LEU A 362 -2.41 -17.88 -17.82
CA LEU A 362 -1.62 -18.67 -16.87
C LEU A 362 -2.45 -19.18 -15.70
N THR A 363 -3.33 -18.33 -15.16
CA THR A 363 -4.21 -18.69 -14.04
C THR A 363 -5.21 -19.76 -14.48
N SER A 364 -5.84 -19.54 -15.63
CA SER A 364 -6.85 -20.45 -16.18
C SER A 364 -6.24 -21.80 -16.56
N SER A 365 -5.03 -21.81 -17.12
CA SER A 365 -4.32 -23.05 -17.40
C SER A 365 -3.92 -23.80 -16.13
N LEU A 366 -3.52 -23.10 -15.06
CA LEU A 366 -3.17 -23.74 -13.79
C LEU A 366 -4.38 -24.52 -13.25
N GLU A 367 -5.56 -23.88 -13.21
CA GLU A 367 -6.81 -24.50 -12.76
C GLU A 367 -7.18 -25.72 -13.62
N LEU A 368 -7.07 -25.60 -14.96
CA LEU A 368 -7.35 -26.70 -15.87
C LEU A 368 -6.42 -27.90 -15.65
N MET A 369 -5.12 -27.65 -15.53
CA MET A 369 -4.11 -28.70 -15.34
C MET A 369 -4.30 -29.40 -13.99
N GLU A 370 -4.63 -28.66 -12.93
CA GLU A 370 -4.97 -29.22 -11.62
C GLU A 370 -6.17 -30.17 -11.69
N GLN A 371 -7.25 -29.75 -12.37
CA GLN A 371 -8.41 -30.62 -12.59
C GLN A 371 -8.03 -31.88 -13.38
N ILE A 372 -7.29 -31.75 -14.48
CA ILE A 372 -6.87 -32.92 -15.28
C ILE A 372 -6.10 -33.93 -14.41
N CYS A 373 -5.19 -33.45 -13.56
CA CYS A 373 -4.42 -34.29 -12.63
C CYS A 373 -5.30 -34.98 -11.58
N GLU A 374 -6.31 -34.29 -11.04
CA GLU A 374 -7.20 -34.83 -9.99
C GLU A 374 -8.00 -36.06 -10.47
N TYR A 375 -8.35 -36.12 -11.77
CA TYR A 375 -9.10 -37.25 -12.36
C TYR A 375 -8.22 -38.36 -12.95
N LEU A 376 -6.90 -38.25 -12.79
CA LEU A 376 -5.97 -39.33 -13.09
C LEU A 376 -5.77 -40.19 -11.84
N PRO A 377 -5.59 -41.52 -11.98
CA PRO A 377 -5.27 -42.35 -10.82
C PRO A 377 -3.98 -41.80 -10.17
N PRO A 378 -3.91 -41.78 -8.82
CA PRO A 378 -2.69 -41.37 -8.15
C PRO A 378 -1.54 -42.25 -8.65
N THR A 379 -0.48 -41.62 -9.12
CA THR A 379 0.81 -42.30 -9.29
C THR A 379 1.22 -42.76 -7.90
N ASP A 380 1.37 -44.07 -7.69
CA ASP A 380 1.63 -44.68 -6.38
C ASP A 380 2.65 -43.85 -5.56
N GLU A 381 2.15 -43.08 -4.60
CA GLU A 381 2.96 -42.49 -3.55
C GLU A 381 3.32 -43.61 -2.58
N HIS A 382 4.60 -43.96 -2.51
CA HIS A 382 5.13 -44.72 -1.40
C HIS A 382 6.24 -43.93 -0.70
N ASP A 383 5.99 -43.72 0.59
CA ASP A 383 6.97 -43.62 1.68
C ASP A 383 8.31 -44.29 1.32
N MET A 384 9.43 -43.58 1.59
CA MET A 384 10.80 -44.06 1.91
C MET A 384 11.95 -43.31 1.18
N PRO A 385 13.14 -43.19 1.80
CA PRO A 385 14.18 -42.17 1.48
C PRO A 385 15.00 -42.40 0.20
N HIS A 386 14.53 -43.26 -0.72
CA HIS A 386 15.12 -43.47 -2.06
C HIS A 386 14.35 -42.77 -3.19
N ALA A 387 13.32 -41.97 -2.86
CA ALA A 387 12.39 -41.32 -3.78
C ALA A 387 13.05 -40.52 -4.93
N ASN A 388 14.27 -40.02 -4.75
CA ASN A 388 14.85 -39.06 -5.69
C ASN A 388 15.23 -39.66 -7.05
N ARG A 389 15.68 -40.93 -7.14
CA ARG A 389 16.02 -41.55 -8.45
C ARG A 389 14.79 -42.03 -9.21
N HIS A 390 13.83 -42.64 -8.51
CA HIS A 390 12.64 -43.18 -9.16
C HIS A 390 11.72 -42.06 -9.68
N ALA A 391 11.58 -40.96 -8.92
CA ALA A 391 10.88 -39.76 -9.39
C ALA A 391 11.56 -39.19 -10.65
N GLN A 392 12.90 -39.06 -10.66
CA GLN A 392 13.66 -38.60 -11.82
C GLN A 392 13.46 -39.49 -13.07
N GLU A 393 13.37 -40.81 -12.89
CA GLU A 393 13.13 -41.76 -13.99
C GLU A 393 11.70 -41.63 -14.58
N LEU A 394 10.70 -41.47 -13.71
CA LEU A 394 9.31 -41.23 -14.09
C LEU A 394 9.15 -39.91 -14.84
N ASP A 395 9.76 -38.83 -14.34
CA ASP A 395 9.76 -37.52 -14.98
C ASP A 395 10.43 -37.56 -16.35
N SER A 396 11.56 -38.28 -16.44
CA SER A 396 12.27 -38.47 -17.71
C SER A 396 11.42 -39.23 -18.74
N ALA A 397 10.63 -40.24 -18.30
CA ALA A 397 9.73 -40.99 -19.17
C ALA A 397 8.51 -40.17 -19.61
N ALA A 398 7.93 -39.40 -18.70
CA ALA A 398 6.83 -38.49 -18.97
C ALA A 398 7.24 -37.42 -20.00
N LEU A 399 8.42 -36.84 -19.82
CA LEU A 399 8.97 -35.84 -20.72
C LEU A 399 9.28 -36.40 -22.12
N ARG A 400 9.85 -37.62 -22.22
CA ARG A 400 10.03 -38.27 -23.53
C ARG A 400 8.71 -38.48 -24.24
N THR A 401 7.66 -38.83 -23.50
CA THR A 401 6.29 -38.97 -24.04
C THR A 401 5.76 -37.63 -24.56
N PHE A 402 6.05 -36.54 -23.85
CA PHE A 402 5.73 -35.18 -24.27
C PHE A 402 6.51 -34.75 -25.53
N HIS A 403 7.84 -34.94 -25.59
CA HIS A 403 8.62 -34.62 -26.79
C HIS A 403 8.21 -35.43 -28.00
N ALA A 404 7.87 -36.72 -27.83
CA ALA A 404 7.35 -37.53 -28.93
C ALA A 404 6.06 -36.94 -29.52
N LEU A 405 5.19 -36.35 -28.68
CA LEU A 405 4.03 -35.60 -29.16
C LEU A 405 4.46 -34.33 -29.92
N LEU A 406 5.41 -33.56 -29.39
CA LEU A 406 5.90 -32.35 -30.06
C LEU A 406 6.51 -32.64 -31.43
N GLU A 407 7.28 -33.73 -31.57
CA GLU A 407 7.83 -34.15 -32.85
C GLU A 407 6.76 -34.59 -33.85
N GLN A 408 5.63 -35.12 -33.37
CA GLN A 408 4.50 -35.49 -34.20
C GLN A 408 3.74 -34.27 -34.72
N ILE A 409 3.48 -33.28 -33.85
CA ILE A 409 2.66 -32.10 -34.19
C ILE A 409 3.49 -30.97 -34.83
N ASP A 410 4.80 -30.92 -34.58
CA ASP A 410 5.75 -30.03 -35.23
C ASP A 410 7.04 -30.78 -35.64
N PRO A 411 7.00 -31.54 -36.75
CA PRO A 411 8.15 -32.30 -37.25
C PRO A 411 9.32 -31.41 -37.68
N GLN A 412 9.05 -30.13 -37.97
CA GLN A 412 10.08 -29.16 -38.36
C GLN A 412 10.83 -28.60 -37.14
N ARG A 413 10.39 -28.94 -35.92
CA ARG A 413 10.99 -28.50 -34.66
C ARG A 413 11.12 -26.98 -34.59
N ARG A 414 10.11 -26.27 -35.09
CA ARG A 414 10.05 -24.81 -34.97
C ARG A 414 9.75 -24.41 -33.53
N TRP A 415 8.91 -25.17 -32.85
CA TRP A 415 8.54 -25.05 -31.44
C TRP A 415 8.17 -23.62 -31.03
N ALA A 416 7.34 -22.97 -31.85
CA ALA A 416 6.99 -21.56 -31.71
C ALA A 416 8.21 -20.62 -31.58
N ASN A 417 9.32 -20.98 -32.24
CA ASN A 417 10.63 -20.32 -32.22
C ASN A 417 11.34 -20.34 -30.85
N LEU A 418 10.92 -21.21 -29.92
CA LEU A 418 11.67 -21.43 -28.69
C LEU A 418 12.98 -22.13 -29.00
N HIS A 419 14.06 -21.56 -28.47
CA HIS A 419 15.35 -22.20 -28.47
C HIS A 419 15.99 -22.07 -27.08
N LYS A 420 16.96 -22.94 -26.84
CA LYS A 420 17.73 -22.92 -25.60
C LYS A 420 18.74 -21.78 -25.65
N THR A 421 18.56 -20.78 -24.81
CA THR A 421 19.56 -19.72 -24.62
C THR A 421 20.47 -20.08 -23.46
N VAL A 422 21.77 -20.09 -23.73
CA VAL A 422 22.81 -20.36 -22.74
C VAL A 422 23.38 -19.02 -22.29
N THR A 423 23.23 -18.68 -21.01
CA THR A 423 23.86 -17.50 -20.41
C THR A 423 24.90 -17.93 -19.37
N ASN A 424 25.79 -17.02 -18.98
CA ASN A 424 26.78 -17.25 -17.92
C ASN A 424 26.17 -17.63 -16.56
N VAL A 425 24.85 -17.40 -16.38
CA VAL A 425 24.15 -17.55 -15.11
C VAL A 425 23.11 -18.69 -15.15
N SER A 426 22.50 -18.97 -16.31
CA SER A 426 21.48 -20.02 -16.47
C SER A 426 21.18 -20.38 -17.94
N ASN A 427 20.56 -21.55 -18.17
CA ASN A 427 20.03 -21.96 -19.47
C ASN A 427 18.51 -21.95 -19.41
N PHE A 428 17.81 -21.27 -20.32
CA PHE A 428 16.35 -21.22 -20.35
C PHE A 428 15.81 -21.30 -21.79
N CYS A 429 14.56 -21.73 -21.93
CA CYS A 429 13.84 -21.69 -23.20
C CYS A 429 13.29 -20.29 -23.45
N THR A 430 13.73 -19.63 -24.51
CA THR A 430 13.19 -18.32 -24.90
C THR A 430 13.09 -18.21 -26.41
N THR A 431 12.24 -17.30 -26.86
CA THR A 431 12.24 -16.83 -28.24
C THR A 431 13.39 -15.82 -28.41
N PRO A 432 13.92 -15.63 -29.64
CA PRO A 432 14.83 -14.53 -29.91
C PRO A 432 14.03 -13.24 -29.74
N SER A 433 14.45 -12.38 -28.81
CA SER A 433 13.84 -11.07 -28.67
C SER A 433 13.87 -10.32 -30.01
N PRO A 434 12.84 -9.55 -30.38
CA PRO A 434 13.04 -8.42 -31.28
C PRO A 434 14.05 -7.42 -30.71
#